data_AF-A0A3S5DM43-F1
#
_entry.id   AF-A0A3S5DM43-F1
#
_cell.length_a   1.000
_cell.length_b   1.000
_cell.length_c   1.000
_cell.angle_alpha   90.00
_cell.angle_beta   90.00
_cell.angle_gamma   90.00
#
_symmetry.space_group_name_H-M   'P 1'
#
loop_
_entity.id
_entity.type
_entity.pdbx_description
1 polymer ?
#
loop_
_entity_poly.entity_id
_entity_poly.type
_entity_poly.pdbx_seq_one_letter_code
_entity_poly.pdbx_strand_id
1 'polypeptide(L)' 'MAAEIGTLAPGAFADIAIFKLKNRHVEFADIHGETLTGTHVLVPQMTIKSGEILFRQIDFGARPNGVEK' A
#
# COMPACT_ATOMS: atom_id res chain seq x y z
N MET A 1 5.90 -16.28 17.24
CA MET A 1 4.93 -15.52 16.42
C MET A 1 4.95 -14.04 16.73
N ALA A 2 4.86 -13.60 18.01
CA ALA A 2 5.17 -12.21 18.34
C ALA A 2 6.62 -11.90 17.91
N ALA A 3 6.82 -10.78 17.20
CA ALA A 3 8.05 -10.33 16.53
C ALA A 3 8.39 -10.95 15.16
N GLU A 4 7.69 -11.99 14.68
CA GLU A 4 7.91 -12.54 13.33
C GLU A 4 7.01 -11.88 12.27
N ILE A 5 5.83 -11.39 12.66
CA ILE A 5 4.85 -10.72 11.81
C ILE A 5 4.44 -9.37 12.39
N GLY A 6 3.94 -8.46 11.54
CA GLY A 6 3.43 -7.14 11.97
C GLY A 6 4.51 -6.13 12.38
N THR A 7 5.77 -6.37 11.99
CA THR A 7 6.91 -5.49 12.25
C THR A 7 7.85 -5.45 11.04
N LEU A 8 8.63 -4.39 10.93
CA LEU A 8 9.70 -4.25 9.92
C LEU A 8 11.11 -4.41 10.53
N ALA A 9 11.19 -4.90 11.77
CA ALA A 9 12.47 -5.16 12.42
C ALA A 9 13.28 -6.24 11.68
N PRO A 10 14.63 -6.16 11.66
CA PRO A 10 15.46 -7.22 11.10
C PRO A 10 15.15 -8.59 11.73
N GLY A 11 15.10 -9.63 10.89
CA GLY A 11 14.77 -11.00 11.31
C GLY A 11 13.27 -11.34 11.26
N ALA A 12 12.39 -10.36 11.08
CA ALA A 12 10.97 -10.61 10.83
C ALA A 12 10.72 -11.13 9.41
N PHE A 13 9.56 -11.73 9.17
CA PHE A 13 9.15 -12.11 7.82
C PHE A 13 9.00 -10.87 6.95
N ALA A 14 9.45 -10.98 5.70
CA ALA A 14 9.33 -9.92 4.70
C ALA A 14 7.90 -9.82 4.15
N ASP A 15 6.95 -9.57 5.06
CA ASP A 15 5.55 -9.28 4.79
C ASP A 15 5.35 -7.76 4.81
N ILE A 16 5.24 -7.14 3.64
CA ILE A 16 5.26 -5.68 3.48
C ILE A 16 4.09 -5.25 2.59
N ALA A 17 3.30 -4.28 3.06
CA ALA A 17 2.29 -3.61 2.26
C ALA A 17 2.69 -2.15 2.04
N ILE A 18 2.82 -1.74 0.78
CA ILE A 18 3.22 -0.40 0.38
C ILE A 18 1.99 0.34 -0.15
N PHE A 19 1.74 1.54 0.38
CA PHE A 19 0.64 2.40 -0.02
C PHE A 19 1.13 3.79 -0.40
N LYS A 20 0.40 4.45 -1.31
CA LYS A 20 0.55 5.88 -1.59
C LYS A 20 -0.61 6.62 -0.94
N LEU A 21 -0.29 7.55 -0.03
CA LEU A 21 -1.28 8.50 0.49
C LEU A 21 -1.58 9.54 -0.61
N LYS A 22 -2.83 9.61 -1.05
CA LYS A 22 -3.29 10.62 -2.02
C LYS A 22 -4.26 11.57 -1.35
N ASN A 23 -4.06 12.88 -1.57
CA ASN A 23 -5.04 13.90 -1.23
C ASN A 23 -6.17 13.85 -2.27
N ARG A 24 -7.35 13.41 -1.83
CA ARG A 24 -8.55 13.23 -2.65
C ARG A 24 -9.77 13.21 -1.73
N HIS A 25 -10.77 14.03 -2.02
CA HIS A 25 -12.07 13.91 -1.38
C HIS A 25 -12.72 12.58 -1.76
N VAL A 26 -13.07 11.80 -0.74
CA VAL A 26 -13.69 10.47 -0.89
C VAL A 26 -14.74 10.28 0.20
N GLU A 27 -15.83 9.61 -0.15
CA GLU A 27 -16.84 9.16 0.80
C GLU A 27 -16.60 7.67 1.09
N PHE A 28 -16.50 7.33 2.37
CA PHE A 28 -16.44 5.95 2.84
C PHE A 28 -17.82 5.56 3.36
N ALA A 29 -18.37 4.45 2.88
CA ALA A 29 -19.63 3.90 3.36
C ALA A 29 -19.37 2.56 4.07
N ASP A 30 -20.02 2.34 5.20
CA ASP A 30 -20.02 1.04 5.86
C ASP A 30 -21.16 0.13 5.36
N ILE A 31 -21.26 -1.08 5.92
CA ILE A 31 -22.29 -2.05 5.51
C ILE A 31 -23.72 -1.68 5.96
N HIS A 32 -23.86 -0.71 6.85
CA HIS A 32 -25.13 -0.19 7.35
C HIS A 32 -25.59 1.06 6.60
N GLY A 33 -24.76 1.58 5.68
CA GLY A 33 -25.05 2.76 4.87
C GLY A 33 -24.64 4.06 5.53
N GLU A 34 -23.97 4.02 6.68
CA GLU A 34 -23.40 5.20 7.31
C GLU A 34 -22.18 5.67 6.52
N THR A 35 -22.02 6.98 6.38
CA THR A 35 -20.98 7.58 5.55
C THR A 35 -20.02 8.49 6.31
N LEU A 36 -18.76 8.51 5.87
CA LEU A 36 -17.71 9.39 6.37
C LEU A 36 -16.98 10.05 5.20
N THR A 37 -16.87 11.38 5.23
CA THR A 37 -16.03 12.10 4.25
C THR A 37 -14.57 12.14 4.69
N GLY A 38 -13.68 11.66 3.83
CA GLY A 38 -12.23 11.79 3.97
C GLY A 38 -11.63 12.76 2.95
N THR A 39 -10.49 13.34 3.32
CA THR A 39 -9.65 14.17 2.43
C THR A 39 -8.49 13.39 1.82
N HIS A 40 -8.26 12.16 2.28
CA HIS A 40 -7.15 11.33 1.86
C HIS A 40 -7.57 9.87 1.68
N VAL A 41 -6.85 9.17 0.81
CA VAL A 41 -7.00 7.74 0.58
C VAL A 41 -5.63 7.06 0.47
N LEU A 42 -5.51 5.87 1.04
CA LEU A 42 -4.36 4.98 0.84
C LEU A 42 -4.60 4.14 -0.41
N VAL A 43 -3.78 4.33 -1.44
CA VAL A 43 -3.84 3.52 -2.66
C VAL A 43 -2.79 2.42 -2.58
N PRO A 44 -3.16 1.13 -2.65
CA PRO A 44 -2.21 0.03 -2.67
C PRO A 44 -1.23 0.17 -3.82
N GLN A 45 0.07 -0.05 -3.57
CA GLN A 45 1.13 0.04 -4.59
C GLN A 45 1.82 -1.30 -4.81
N MET A 46 2.14 -2.02 -3.73
CA MET A 46 2.78 -3.33 -3.77
C MET A 46 2.50 -4.10 -2.48
N THR A 47 2.38 -5.43 -2.59
CA THR A 47 2.35 -6.35 -1.44
C THR A 47 3.42 -7.41 -1.62
N ILE A 48 4.25 -7.58 -0.61
CA ILE A 48 5.29 -8.61 -0.49
C ILE A 48 4.86 -9.56 0.63
N LYS A 49 4.94 -10.87 0.39
CA LYS A 49 4.68 -11.90 1.40
C LYS A 49 5.85 -12.86 1.43
N SER A 50 6.48 -13.02 2.59
CA SER A 50 7.64 -13.88 2.79
C SER A 50 8.76 -13.63 1.76
N GLY A 51 8.92 -12.36 1.35
CA GLY A 51 9.91 -11.95 0.35
C GLY A 51 9.45 -12.01 -1.10
N GLU A 52 8.27 -12.58 -1.39
CA GLU A 52 7.72 -12.68 -2.75
C GLU A 52 6.73 -11.55 -3.05
N ILE A 53 6.87 -10.90 -4.20
CA ILE A 53 5.91 -9.88 -4.65
C ILE A 53 4.64 -10.58 -5.14
N LEU A 54 3.53 -10.42 -4.41
CA LEU A 54 2.23 -10.98 -4.77
C LEU A 54 1.33 -9.97 -5.48
N PHE A 55 1.55 -8.67 -5.26
CA PHE A 55 0.84 -7.60 -5.94
C PHE A 55 1.80 -6.45 -6.24
N ARG A 56 1.65 -5.83 -7.42
CA ARG A 56 2.32 -4.59 -7.80
C ARG A 56 1.45 -3.82 -8.78
N GLN A 57 1.23 -2.53 -8.54
CA GLN A 57 0.65 -1.65 -9.57
C GLN A 57 1.58 -1.58 -10.79
N ILE A 58 1.00 -1.50 -11.99
CA ILE A 58 1.72 -1.57 -13.26
C ILE A 58 2.78 -0.46 -13.36
N ASP A 59 2.46 0.72 -12.87
CA ASP A 59 3.29 1.92 -12.87
C ASP A 59 4.20 2.06 -11.64
N PHE A 60 4.05 1.19 -10.63
CA PHE A 60 4.85 1.28 -9.41
C PHE A 60 6.28 0.76 -9.64
N GLY A 61 7.26 1.67 -9.56
CA GLY A 61 8.67 1.41 -9.85
C GLY A 61 9.06 1.56 -11.32
N ALA A 62 8.10 1.86 -12.20
CA ALA A 62 8.41 2.25 -13.58
C ALA A 62 9.12 3.62 -13.58
N ARG A 63 10.18 3.74 -14.37
CA ARG A 63 10.78 5.05 -14.62
C ARG A 63 9.82 5.82 -15.54
N PRO A 64 9.54 7.10 -15.27
CA PRO A 64 8.77 7.90 -16.21
C PRO A 64 9.51 7.94 -17.55
N ASN A 65 8.78 7.70 -18.63
CA ASN A 65 9.29 7.86 -19.98
C ASN A 65 9.72 9.33 -20.17
N GLY A 66 11.00 9.59 -20.46
CA GLY A 66 11.50 10.94 -20.76
C GLY A 66 12.60 11.50 -19.84
N VAL A 67 13.11 10.71 -18.88
CA VAL A 67 14.36 11.09 -18.16
C VAL A 67 15.54 10.45 -18.88
N GLU A 68 16.11 11.17 -19.87
CA GLU A 68 17.44 10.85 -20.39
C GLU A 68 18.50 11.06 -19.29
N LYS A 69 19.63 10.35 -19.46
CA LYS A 69 20.74 10.27 -18.50
C LYS A 69 21.37 11.62 -18.21
#